data_AF-A0AAV2FSK7-F1
#
_entry.id   AF-A0AAV2FSK7-F1
#
_cell.length_a   1.000
_cell.length_b   1.000
_cell.length_c   1.000
_cell.angle_alpha   90.00
_cell.angle_beta   90.00
_cell.angle_gamma   90.00
#
_symmetry.space_group_name_H-M   'P 1'
#
loop_
_entity.id
_entity.type
_entity.pdbx_description
1 polymer ?
#
loop_
_entity_poly.entity_id
_entity_poly.type
_entity_poly.pdbx_seq_one_letter_code
_entity_poly.pdbx_strand_id
1 'polypeptide(L)'
;MNVKQLRDDDPNHRKLSLPPPAAAGWPVLLPVQPPVHPASAELDAIRSVVLDSEKVLEKLQKQEERMVQKVTERAKDLHGKEFKLPYQKPMPCMPDYEACRACYKEHINDILRCSSLTKNYYECVQRVKQQAGYGDK
;
A
#
# COMPACT_ATOMS: atom_id res chain seq x y z
N MET A 1 14.11 -27.29 6.99
CA MET A 1 14.07 -28.63 7.61
C MET A 1 14.94 -28.56 8.85
N ASN A 2 14.42 -28.84 10.03
CA ASN A 2 15.21 -29.16 11.22
C ASN A 2 14.29 -29.89 12.21
N VAL A 3 14.39 -31.21 12.22
CA VAL A 3 13.82 -32.08 13.25
C VAL A 3 14.94 -32.38 14.24
N LYS A 4 14.72 -32.11 15.53
CA LYS A 4 15.61 -32.58 16.58
C LYS A 4 14.95 -33.77 17.25
N GLN A 5 15.42 -34.94 16.85
CA GLN A 5 15.23 -36.22 17.52
C GLN A 5 15.92 -36.16 18.90
N LEU A 6 15.26 -36.63 19.95
CA LEU A 6 15.97 -37.23 21.08
C LEU A 6 15.16 -38.43 21.58
N ARG A 7 15.82 -39.58 21.53
CA ARG A 7 15.39 -40.87 22.02
C ARG A 7 16.33 -41.17 23.19
N ASP A 8 15.77 -41.43 24.36
CA ASP A 8 16.48 -42.12 25.43
C ASP A 8 15.55 -43.20 25.99
N ASP A 9 16.18 -44.34 26.26
CA ASP A 9 15.65 -45.66 26.53
C ASP A 9 15.87 -46.03 28.01
N ASP A 10 15.19 -47.08 28.45
CA ASP A 10 15.55 -47.96 29.59
C ASP A 10 14.98 -47.59 31.00
N PRO A 11 14.94 -48.53 31.98
CA PRO A 11 13.92 -49.58 32.10
C PRO A 11 13.39 -49.67 33.55
N ASN A 12 12.14 -50.05 33.78
CA ASN A 12 11.81 -50.72 35.05
C ASN A 12 10.49 -51.48 34.98
N HIS A 13 10.62 -52.80 34.80
CA HIS A 13 9.59 -53.76 35.19
C HIS A 13 9.35 -53.68 36.70
N ARG A 14 8.18 -53.18 37.12
CA ARG A 14 7.60 -53.56 38.41
C ARG A 14 6.22 -54.15 38.19
N LYS A 15 6.15 -55.46 38.47
CA LYS A 15 4.96 -56.30 38.47
C LYS A 15 3.87 -55.64 39.32
N LEU A 16 2.70 -55.39 38.76
CA LEU A 16 1.53 -55.00 39.53
C LEU A 16 0.63 -56.22 39.72
N SER A 17 0.61 -56.72 40.95
CA SER A 17 -0.26 -57.80 41.40
C SER A 17 -1.72 -57.36 41.31
N LEU A 18 -2.56 -58.19 40.68
CA LEU A 18 -4.00 -57.99 40.57
C LEU A 18 -4.71 -58.53 41.83
N PRO A 19 -5.63 -57.80 42.45
CA PRO A 19 -6.72 -58.39 43.22
C PRO A 19 -8.07 -58.26 42.47
N PRO A 20 -8.90 -59.31 42.39
CA PRO A 20 -10.28 -59.21 41.90
C PRO A 20 -11.27 -59.05 43.08
N PRO A 21 -12.58 -58.87 42.85
CA PRO A 21 -13.24 -57.68 42.29
C PRO A 21 -14.29 -57.13 43.28
N ALA A 22 -14.68 -55.85 43.18
CA ALA A 22 -15.92 -55.38 43.82
C ALA A 22 -16.62 -54.33 42.95
N ALA A 23 -17.90 -54.59 42.71
CA ALA A 23 -18.79 -53.85 41.84
C ALA A 23 -18.94 -52.39 42.25
N ALA A 24 -18.59 -51.47 41.34
CA ALA A 24 -19.07 -50.10 41.34
C ALA A 24 -19.12 -49.63 39.88
N GLY A 25 -20.32 -49.60 39.32
CA GLY A 25 -20.56 -49.21 37.92
C GLY A 25 -20.17 -47.75 37.68
N TRP A 26 -19.11 -47.56 36.92
CA TRP A 26 -18.79 -46.30 36.25
C TRP A 26 -19.64 -46.23 34.97
N PRO A 27 -20.23 -45.07 34.63
CA PRO A 27 -20.99 -44.95 33.40
C PRO A 27 -20.04 -45.16 32.23
N VAL A 28 -20.34 -46.16 31.41
CA VAL A 28 -19.64 -46.44 30.17
C VAL A 28 -19.80 -45.22 29.27
N LEU A 29 -18.72 -44.50 28.99
CA LEU A 29 -18.70 -43.49 27.94
C LEU A 29 -18.90 -44.24 26.62
N LEU A 30 -20.11 -44.16 26.07
CA LEU A 30 -20.39 -44.59 24.71
C LEU A 30 -19.45 -43.83 23.76
N PRO A 31 -18.87 -44.48 22.73
CA PRO A 31 -18.10 -43.76 21.73
C PRO A 31 -19.00 -42.69 21.13
N VAL A 32 -18.58 -41.43 21.25
CA VAL A 32 -19.21 -40.30 20.55
C VAL A 32 -19.22 -40.69 19.08
N GLN A 33 -20.41 -40.97 18.53
CA GLN A 33 -20.52 -41.21 17.10
C GLN A 33 -20.01 -39.96 16.39
N PRO A 34 -19.10 -40.09 15.41
CA PRO A 34 -18.74 -38.95 14.59
C PRO A 34 -20.05 -38.41 13.98
N PRO A 35 -20.23 -37.08 13.92
CA PRO A 35 -21.43 -36.51 13.32
C PRO A 35 -21.64 -37.16 11.95
N VAL A 36 -22.84 -37.74 11.74
CA VAL A 36 -23.25 -38.41 10.48
C VAL A 36 -23.51 -37.39 9.36
N HIS A 37 -23.06 -36.14 9.54
CA HIS A 37 -23.12 -35.14 8.52
C HIS A 37 -22.14 -35.52 7.41
N PRO A 38 -22.58 -35.60 6.14
CA PRO A 38 -21.67 -35.80 5.04
C PRO A 38 -20.78 -34.56 4.97
N ALA A 39 -19.54 -34.67 5.47
CA ALA A 39 -18.56 -33.57 5.47
C ALA A 39 -18.37 -32.96 4.07
N SER A 40 -18.70 -33.70 3.01
CA SER A 40 -18.75 -33.22 1.63
C SER A 40 -19.78 -32.09 1.41
N ALA A 41 -20.97 -32.18 2.00
CA ALA A 41 -22.03 -31.18 1.79
C ALA A 41 -21.70 -29.82 2.41
N GLU A 42 -21.06 -29.81 3.58
CA GLU A 42 -20.59 -28.58 4.21
C GLU A 42 -19.44 -27.95 3.41
N LEU A 43 -18.51 -28.77 2.89
CA LEU A 43 -17.42 -28.30 2.04
C LEU A 43 -17.92 -27.73 0.70
N ASP A 44 -18.93 -28.35 0.10
CA ASP A 44 -19.55 -27.86 -1.14
C ASP A 44 -20.29 -26.55 -0.91
N ALA A 45 -20.98 -26.40 0.23
CA ALA A 45 -21.62 -25.15 0.62
C ALA A 45 -20.58 -24.02 0.81
N ILE A 46 -19.46 -24.31 1.47
CA ILE A 46 -18.35 -23.34 1.62
C ILE A 46 -17.80 -22.95 0.26
N ARG A 47 -17.55 -23.92 -0.64
CA ARG A 47 -17.04 -23.64 -1.99
C ARG A 47 -17.99 -22.76 -2.79
N SER A 48 -19.30 -23.01 -2.70
CA SER A 48 -20.31 -22.16 -3.35
C SER A 48 -20.23 -20.71 -2.89
N VAL A 49 -20.14 -20.50 -1.57
CA VAL A 49 -20.03 -19.14 -1.00
C VAL A 49 -18.74 -18.44 -1.44
N VAL A 50 -17.63 -19.17 -1.55
CA VAL A 50 -16.36 -18.60 -2.04
C VAL A 50 -16.49 -18.15 -3.50
N LEU A 51 -17.05 -18.99 -4.37
CA LEU A 51 -17.26 -18.65 -5.79
C LEU A 51 -18.20 -17.44 -5.95
N ASP A 52 -19.26 -17.38 -5.14
CA ASP A 52 -20.18 -16.25 -5.14
C ASP A 52 -19.49 -14.96 -4.66
N SER A 53 -18.61 -15.07 -3.65
CA SER A 53 -17.82 -13.95 -3.14
C SER A 53 -16.86 -13.42 -4.19
N GLU A 54 -16.18 -14.29 -4.93
CA GLU A 54 -15.28 -13.92 -6.04
C GLU A 54 -16.03 -13.16 -7.14
N LYS A 55 -17.23 -13.62 -7.49
CA LYS A 55 -18.08 -12.95 -8.48
C LYS A 55 -18.56 -11.57 -8.02
N VAL A 56 -18.87 -11.41 -6.73
CA VAL A 56 -19.21 -10.10 -6.16
C VAL A 56 -17.99 -9.19 -6.15
N LEU A 57 -16.81 -9.72 -5.80
CA LEU A 57 -15.57 -8.97 -5.79
C LEU A 57 -15.22 -8.40 -7.17
N GLU A 58 -15.34 -9.20 -8.24
CA GLU A 58 -15.09 -8.74 -9.61
C GLU A 58 -16.02 -7.58 -10.01
N LYS A 59 -17.29 -7.64 -9.61
CA LYS A 59 -18.25 -6.55 -9.87
C LYS A 59 -17.89 -5.28 -9.10
N LEU A 60 -17.47 -5.41 -7.85
CA LEU A 60 -17.04 -4.29 -7.01
C LEU A 60 -15.78 -3.63 -7.57
N GLN A 61 -14.78 -4.40 -7.98
CA GLN A 61 -13.57 -3.89 -8.62
C GLN A 61 -13.91 -3.08 -9.88
N LYS A 62 -14.75 -3.65 -10.76
CA LYS A 62 -15.23 -2.91 -11.95
C LYS A 62 -15.99 -1.64 -11.61
N GLN A 63 -16.74 -1.62 -10.50
CA GLN A 63 -17.46 -0.43 -10.06
C GLN A 63 -16.51 0.63 -9.49
N GLU A 64 -15.51 0.20 -8.71
CA GLU A 64 -14.46 1.06 -8.17
C GLU A 64 -13.69 1.74 -9.30
N GLU A 65 -13.22 0.98 -10.30
CA GLU A 65 -12.51 1.54 -11.46
C GLU A 65 -13.32 2.61 -12.20
N ARG A 66 -14.62 2.33 -12.46
CA ARG A 66 -15.53 3.32 -13.08
C ARG A 66 -15.71 4.55 -12.20
N MET A 67 -15.81 4.36 -10.89
CA MET A 67 -15.96 5.46 -9.95
C MET A 67 -14.71 6.33 -9.92
N VAL A 68 -13.52 5.71 -9.87
CA VAL A 68 -12.22 6.39 -9.91
C VAL A 68 -12.06 7.22 -11.19
N GLN A 69 -12.42 6.67 -12.34
CA GLN A 69 -12.41 7.43 -13.60
C GLN A 69 -13.34 8.64 -13.53
N LYS A 70 -14.59 8.45 -13.08
CA LYS A 70 -15.58 9.53 -12.98
C LYS A 70 -15.15 10.64 -12.03
N VAL A 71 -14.60 10.31 -10.86
CA VAL A 71 -14.12 11.34 -9.92
C VAL A 71 -12.88 12.05 -10.44
N THR A 72 -11.99 11.32 -11.14
CA THR A 72 -10.80 11.92 -11.74
C THR A 72 -11.17 12.91 -12.84
N GLU A 73 -12.09 12.54 -13.74
CA GLU A 73 -12.58 13.44 -14.79
C GLU A 73 -13.26 14.66 -14.19
N ARG A 74 -14.13 14.46 -13.19
CA ARG A 74 -14.80 15.57 -12.51
C ARG A 74 -13.82 16.49 -11.78
N ALA A 75 -12.79 15.94 -11.14
CA ALA A 75 -11.76 16.74 -10.49
C ALA A 75 -10.96 17.57 -11.51
N LYS A 76 -10.61 16.99 -12.66
CA LYS A 76 -9.98 17.72 -13.78
C LYS A 76 -10.87 18.84 -14.30
N ASP A 77 -12.17 18.57 -14.46
CA ASP A 77 -13.14 19.55 -14.95
C ASP A 77 -13.29 20.72 -13.98
N LEU A 78 -13.49 20.45 -12.69
CA LEU A 78 -13.57 21.46 -11.64
C LEU A 78 -12.28 22.28 -11.57
N HIS A 79 -11.12 21.63 -11.60
CA HIS A 79 -9.84 22.32 -11.62
C HIS A 79 -9.68 23.21 -12.87
N GLY A 80 -10.14 22.74 -14.02
CA GLY A 80 -10.08 23.47 -15.29
C GLY A 80 -11.11 24.59 -15.44
N LYS A 81 -12.20 24.61 -14.65
CA LYS A 81 -13.27 25.59 -14.79
C LYS A 81 -13.35 26.55 -13.61
N GLU A 82 -13.32 26.02 -12.39
CA GLU A 82 -13.59 26.77 -11.17
C GLU A 82 -12.30 27.17 -10.44
N PHE A 83 -11.28 26.31 -10.47
CA PHE A 83 -10.03 26.51 -9.73
C PHE A 83 -8.83 26.79 -10.64
N LYS A 84 -9.07 27.27 -11.87
CA LYS A 84 -7.98 27.83 -12.66
C LYS A 84 -7.38 28.98 -11.86
N LEU A 85 -6.08 28.90 -11.59
CA LEU A 85 -5.38 30.11 -11.18
C LEU A 85 -5.60 31.15 -12.28
N PRO A 86 -6.02 32.39 -11.92
CA PRO A 86 -6.01 33.50 -12.87
C PRO A 86 -4.67 33.48 -13.59
N TYR A 87 -4.68 33.71 -14.92
CA TYR A 87 -3.50 33.58 -15.78
C TYR A 87 -2.22 33.97 -15.04
N GLN A 88 -1.42 32.97 -14.69
CA GLN A 88 -0.17 33.23 -13.99
C GLN A 88 0.74 33.88 -15.03
N LYS A 89 1.05 35.17 -14.83
CA LYS A 89 2.00 35.86 -15.67
C LYS A 89 3.28 35.01 -15.72
N PRO A 90 3.82 34.74 -16.93
CA PRO A 90 5.04 33.95 -17.04
C PRO A 90 6.12 34.55 -16.14
N MET A 91 6.87 33.70 -15.44
CA MET A 91 7.89 34.19 -14.53
C MET A 91 8.89 35.04 -15.33
N PRO A 92 9.07 36.34 -15.01
CA PRO A 92 9.73 37.27 -15.92
C PRO A 92 11.21 36.96 -16.21
N CYS A 93 11.86 36.19 -15.33
CA CYS A 93 13.28 35.84 -15.44
C CYS A 93 13.51 34.36 -15.80
N MET A 94 12.52 33.69 -16.39
CA MET A 94 12.64 32.28 -16.79
C MET A 94 13.83 32.01 -17.74
N PRO A 95 14.07 32.80 -18.80
CA PRO A 95 15.17 32.53 -19.72
C PRO A 95 16.54 32.59 -19.01
N ASP A 96 16.76 33.60 -18.17
CA ASP A 96 18.01 33.76 -17.43
C ASP A 96 18.19 32.65 -16.37
N TYR A 97 17.09 32.23 -15.73
CA TYR A 97 17.08 31.12 -14.79
C TYR A 97 17.47 29.80 -15.47
N GLU A 98 16.87 29.50 -16.63
CA GLU A 98 17.14 28.27 -17.38
C GLU A 98 18.58 28.22 -17.89
N ALA A 99 19.11 29.34 -18.40
CA ALA A 99 20.50 29.44 -18.83
C ALA A 99 21.48 29.23 -17.67
N CYS A 100 21.23 29.88 -16.51
CA CYS A 100 22.03 29.71 -15.30
C CYS A 100 22.00 28.25 -14.81
N ARG A 101 20.80 27.65 -14.77
CA ARG A 101 20.61 26.25 -14.36
C ARG A 101 21.28 25.27 -15.32
N ALA A 102 21.22 25.50 -16.63
CA ALA A 102 21.86 24.67 -17.64
C ALA A 102 23.38 24.69 -17.44
N CYS A 103 23.97 25.88 -17.27
CA CYS A 103 25.41 26.02 -17.03
C CYS A 103 25.88 25.25 -15.79
N TYR A 104 25.14 25.32 -14.66
CA TYR A 104 25.53 24.57 -13.47
C TYR A 104 25.45 23.06 -13.65
N LYS A 105 24.55 22.56 -14.50
CA LYS A 105 24.50 21.13 -14.83
C LYS A 105 25.68 20.70 -15.70
N GLU A 106 26.16 21.57 -16.58
CA GLU A 106 27.29 21.30 -17.46
C GLU A 106 28.64 21.45 -16.74
N HIS A 107 28.73 22.36 -15.76
CA HIS A 107 29.96 22.71 -15.05
C HIS A 107 29.91 22.41 -13.55
N ILE A 108 29.53 21.19 -13.17
CA ILE A 108 29.40 20.75 -11.76
C ILE A 108 30.71 20.96 -10.97
N ASN A 109 31.86 20.75 -11.62
CA ASN A 109 33.18 20.86 -10.99
C ASN A 109 33.82 22.27 -11.10
N ASP A 110 33.25 23.17 -11.92
CA ASP A 110 33.76 24.53 -12.12
C ASP A 110 32.59 25.53 -12.21
N ILE A 111 31.87 25.63 -11.10
CA ILE A 111 30.66 26.45 -10.90
C ILE A 111 30.93 27.93 -11.20
N LEU A 112 32.18 28.39 -11.07
CA LEU A 112 32.57 29.79 -11.31
C LEU A 112 32.46 30.18 -12.79
N ARG A 113 32.51 29.22 -13.72
CA ARG A 113 32.26 29.46 -15.15
C ARG A 113 30.87 30.05 -15.42
N CYS A 114 29.91 29.76 -14.54
CA CYS A 114 28.53 30.22 -14.67
C CYS A 114 28.28 31.62 -14.09
N SER A 115 29.31 32.27 -13.52
CA SER A 115 29.19 33.56 -12.82
C SER A 115 28.49 34.66 -13.64
N SER A 116 28.74 34.73 -14.95
CA SER A 116 28.08 35.68 -15.85
C SER A 116 26.58 35.42 -15.95
N LEU A 117 26.16 34.16 -16.06
CA LEU A 117 24.76 33.76 -16.13
C LEU A 117 24.04 33.94 -14.79
N THR A 118 24.73 33.68 -13.67
CA THR A 118 24.23 33.97 -12.33
C THR A 118 23.97 35.46 -12.14
N LYS A 119 24.89 36.32 -12.62
CA LYS A 119 24.74 37.78 -12.57
C LYS A 119 23.54 38.24 -13.40
N ASN A 120 23.39 37.74 -14.63
CA ASN A 120 22.25 38.09 -15.49
C ASN A 120 20.90 37.73 -14.84
N TYR A 121 20.79 36.54 -14.26
CA TYR A 121 19.59 36.13 -13.52
C TYR A 121 19.31 37.06 -12.34
N TYR A 122 20.34 37.39 -11.55
CA TYR A 122 20.21 38.31 -10.43
C TYR A 122 19.76 39.71 -10.86
N GLU A 123 20.34 40.26 -11.93
CA GLU A 123 19.96 41.57 -12.48
C GLU A 123 18.52 41.58 -13.01
N CYS A 124 18.08 40.50 -13.66
CA CYS A 124 16.68 40.35 -14.03
C CYS A 124 15.76 40.39 -12.80
N VAL A 125 16.06 39.59 -11.77
CA VAL A 125 15.24 39.53 -10.55
C VAL A 125 15.17 40.90 -9.87
N GLN A 126 16.27 41.64 -9.81
CA GLN A 126 16.29 42.98 -9.23
C GLN A 126 15.43 43.96 -10.02
N ARG A 127 15.51 43.97 -11.36
CA ARG A 127 14.66 44.82 -12.21
C ARG A 127 13.17 44.52 -12.01
N VAL A 128 12.80 43.24 -11.95
CA VAL A 128 11.40 42.82 -11.73
C VAL A 128 10.90 43.26 -10.36
N LYS A 129 11.72 43.13 -9.31
CA LYS A 129 11.37 43.60 -7.95
C LYS A 129 11.12 45.11 -7.92
N GLN A 130 11.97 45.89 -8.60
CA GLN A 130 11.81 47.34 -8.69
C GLN A 130 10.53 47.72 -9.44
N GLN A 131 10.20 47.03 -10.53
CA GLN A 131 8.97 47.27 -11.30
C GLN A 131 7.70 46.88 -10.52
N ALA A 132 7.75 45.80 -9.73
CA ALA A 132 6.63 45.39 -8.87
C ALA A 132 6.35 46.40 -7.75
N GLY A 133 7.38 47.09 -7.23
CA GLY A 133 7.21 48.16 -6.24
C GLY A 133 6.75 49.51 -6.80
N TYR A 134 6.75 49.68 -8.14
CA TYR A 134 6.35 50.92 -8.81
C TYR A 134 4.91 50.89 -9.36
N GLY A 135 4.32 49.69 -9.51
CA GLY A 135 2.96 49.49 -10.02
C GLY A 135 1.85 49.48 -8.96
N ASP A 136 2.18 49.79 -7.70
CA ASP A 136 1.26 49.81 -6.54
C ASP A 136 1.13 51.23 -5.95
N LYS A 137 1.25 52.26 -6.80
CA LYS A 137 1.04 53.68 -6.47
C LYS A 137 0.05 54.33 -7.42
#